data_AF-A0A286U344-F1
#
_entry.id   AF-A0A286U344-F1
#
_cell.length_a   1.000
_cell.length_b   1.000
_cell.length_c   1.000
_cell.angle_alpha   90.00
_cell.angle_beta   90.00
_cell.angle_gamma   90.00
#
_symmetry.space_group_name_H-M   'P 1'
#
loop_
_entity.id
_entity.type
_entity.pdbx_description
1 polymer ?
#
loop_
_entity_poly.entity_id
_entity_poly.type
_entity_poly.pdbx_seq_one_letter_code
_entity_poly.pdbx_strand_id
1 'polypeptide(L)'
;MKIIVSDTGPIVHLKEAGLLELLGEIGDIYIPKMVDIEITKLQPHWTKFKPEWLYTESLLPDEAKQAENLFLSGLLDLGEAEAILLAKRFNPKWFLTDDTEARIFANSLGIEVHGSLGIVLWLAAVGHLNHIEARDALIRLFRTSLWVSKNIMEDAQNALKTIFRRN
;
A
#
# COMPACT_ATOMS: atom_id res chain seq x y z
N MET A 1 -13.11 11.55 -6.76
CA MET A 1 -12.24 10.84 -5.80
C MET A 1 -10.86 10.63 -6.39
N LYS A 2 -9.85 10.38 -5.54
CA LYS A 2 -8.52 9.94 -5.97
C LYS A 2 -8.55 8.43 -6.13
N ILE A 3 -8.13 7.92 -7.29
CA ILE A 3 -7.94 6.50 -7.53
C ILE A 3 -6.56 6.11 -7.04
N ILE A 4 -6.49 5.04 -6.26
CA ILE A 4 -5.26 4.45 -5.75
C ILE A 4 -5.28 2.96 -6.08
N VAL A 5 -4.15 2.40 -6.47
CA VAL A 5 -3.99 0.95 -6.63
C VAL A 5 -3.06 0.44 -5.56
N SER A 6 -3.38 -0.70 -4.94
CA SER A 6 -2.56 -1.29 -3.87
C SER A 6 -2.24 -2.74 -4.18
N ASP A 7 -1.05 -3.18 -3.77
CA ASP A 7 -0.78 -4.61 -3.54
C ASP A 7 -1.23 -5.04 -2.13
N THR A 8 -0.91 -6.28 -1.77
CA THR A 8 -1.27 -6.92 -0.50
C THR A 8 -0.61 -6.24 0.72
N GLY A 9 0.64 -5.79 0.59
CA GLY A 9 1.50 -5.38 1.70
C GLY A 9 0.88 -4.28 2.56
N PRO A 10 0.56 -3.11 1.98
CA PRO A 10 0.02 -1.99 2.74
C PRO A 10 -1.32 -2.26 3.39
N ILE A 11 -2.19 -3.04 2.73
CA ILE A 11 -3.50 -3.38 3.27
C ILE A 11 -3.35 -4.26 4.50
N VAL A 12 -2.53 -5.33 4.42
CA VAL A 12 -2.29 -6.24 5.55
C VAL A 12 -1.55 -5.51 6.66
N HIS A 13 -0.52 -4.73 6.32
CA HIS A 13 0.30 -4.00 7.28
C HIS A 13 -0.53 -2.99 8.09
N LEU A 14 -1.32 -2.15 7.41
CA LEU A 14 -2.23 -1.22 8.08
C LEU A 14 -3.34 -1.94 8.83
N LYS A 15 -3.87 -3.06 8.31
CA LYS A 15 -4.90 -3.84 9.02
C LYS A 15 -4.38 -4.41 10.33
N GLU A 16 -3.21 -5.04 10.34
CA GLU A 16 -2.58 -5.59 11.54
C GLU A 16 -2.27 -4.49 12.58
N ALA A 17 -1.92 -3.29 12.12
CA ALA A 17 -1.72 -2.13 12.98
C ALA A 17 -3.03 -1.49 13.49
N GLY A 18 -4.20 -1.96 13.07
CA GLY A 18 -5.49 -1.34 13.40
C GLY A 18 -5.66 0.05 12.78
N LEU A 19 -5.19 0.21 11.54
CA LEU A 19 -5.09 1.47 10.79
C LEU A 19 -5.74 1.40 9.41
N LEU A 20 -6.49 0.34 9.09
CA LEU A 20 -7.03 0.14 7.74
C LEU A 20 -7.87 1.32 7.24
N GLU A 21 -8.65 1.96 8.11
CA GLU A 21 -9.49 3.12 7.75
C GLU A 21 -8.71 4.31 7.22
N LEU A 22 -7.41 4.43 7.52
CA LEU A 22 -6.57 5.48 6.96
C LEU A 22 -6.48 5.42 5.43
N LEU A 23 -6.69 4.23 4.84
CA LEU A 23 -6.75 4.10 3.38
C LEU A 23 -8.01 4.74 2.78
N GLY A 24 -9.13 4.75 3.51
CA GLY A 24 -10.34 5.43 3.07
C GLY A 24 -10.18 6.96 3.01
N GLU A 25 -9.30 7.52 3.83
CA GLU A 25 -9.00 8.96 3.86
C GLU A 25 -8.18 9.42 2.64
N ILE A 26 -7.46 8.51 1.98
CA ILE A 26 -6.58 8.85 0.84
C ILE A 26 -7.25 8.65 -0.52
N GLY A 27 -8.28 7.81 -0.62
CA GLY A 27 -9.07 7.63 -1.85
C GLY A 27 -9.74 6.27 -1.98
N ASP A 28 -10.26 6.01 -3.18
CA ASP A 28 -10.81 4.71 -3.55
C ASP A 28 -9.67 3.75 -3.86
N ILE A 29 -9.62 2.62 -3.15
CA ILE A 29 -8.53 1.66 -3.27
C ILE A 29 -8.95 0.54 -4.22
N TYR A 30 -8.17 0.34 -5.27
CA TYR A 30 -8.35 -0.73 -6.22
C TYR A 30 -7.26 -1.79 -6.05
N ILE A 31 -7.66 -3.05 -6.00
CA ILE A 31 -6.75 -4.19 -5.93
C ILE A 31 -7.08 -5.20 -7.04
N PRO A 32 -6.09 -5.90 -7.60
CA PRO A 32 -6.35 -6.99 -8.51
C PRO A 32 -6.89 -8.23 -7.75
N LYS A 33 -7.38 -9.21 -8.51
CA LYS A 33 -7.93 -10.47 -7.95
C LYS A 33 -6.90 -11.26 -7.13
N MET A 34 -5.65 -11.36 -7.57
CA MET A 34 -4.64 -12.13 -6.85
C MET A 34 -4.37 -11.54 -5.46
N VAL A 35 -4.33 -10.20 -5.36
CA VAL A 35 -4.19 -9.48 -4.08
C VAL A 35 -5.38 -9.74 -3.16
N ASP A 36 -6.62 -9.73 -3.66
CA ASP A 36 -7.79 -10.04 -2.84
C ASP A 36 -7.77 -11.48 -2.30
N ILE A 37 -7.28 -12.43 -3.11
CA ILE A 37 -7.08 -13.83 -2.71
C ILE A 37 -6.01 -13.94 -1.61
N GLU A 38 -4.89 -13.24 -1.75
CA GLU A 38 -3.81 -13.23 -0.75
C GLU A 38 -4.28 -12.64 0.58
N ILE A 39 -4.95 -11.49 0.56
CA ILE A 39 -5.50 -10.87 1.76
C ILE A 39 -6.49 -11.82 2.44
N THR A 40 -7.36 -12.48 1.66
CA THR A 40 -8.32 -13.46 2.20
C THR A 40 -7.64 -14.63 2.91
N LYS A 41 -6.47 -15.08 2.41
CA LYS A 41 -5.67 -16.14 3.05
C LYS A 41 -5.01 -15.67 4.35
N LEU A 42 -4.52 -14.43 4.37
CA LEU A 42 -3.80 -13.85 5.52
C LEU A 42 -4.75 -13.35 6.62
N GLN A 43 -5.94 -12.89 6.24
CA GLN A 43 -6.90 -12.24 7.13
C GLN A 43 -8.24 -13.00 7.11
N PRO A 44 -8.44 -13.95 8.05
CA PRO A 44 -9.71 -14.64 8.20
C PRO A 44 -10.86 -13.64 8.33
N HIS A 45 -11.95 -13.85 7.59
CA HIS A 45 -13.11 -12.96 7.49
C HIS A 45 -12.92 -11.68 6.67
N TRP A 46 -11.83 -11.52 5.90
CA TRP A 46 -11.65 -10.39 4.97
C TRP A 46 -12.90 -10.10 4.14
N THR A 47 -13.48 -11.12 3.50
CA THR A 47 -14.69 -10.98 2.66
C THR A 47 -15.88 -10.37 3.40
N LYS A 48 -15.99 -10.55 4.72
CA LYS A 48 -17.08 -10.00 5.53
C LYS A 48 -16.80 -8.55 5.97
N PHE A 49 -15.53 -8.18 6.12
CA PHE A 49 -15.10 -6.89 6.68
C PHE A 49 -14.37 -6.02 5.66
N LYS A 50 -14.47 -6.36 4.37
CA LYS A 50 -13.91 -5.59 3.27
C LYS A 50 -14.58 -4.22 3.23
N PRO A 51 -13.82 -3.12 3.32
CA PRO A 51 -14.38 -1.77 3.31
C PRO A 51 -15.07 -1.43 1.99
N GLU A 52 -16.10 -0.57 2.03
CA GLU A 52 -16.86 -0.15 0.85
C GLU A 52 -16.04 0.68 -0.16
N TRP A 53 -14.98 1.34 0.31
CA TRP A 53 -14.02 2.10 -0.50
C TRP A 53 -12.95 1.23 -1.16
N LEU A 54 -12.98 -0.10 -0.93
CA LEU A 54 -12.00 -1.04 -1.48
C LEU A 54 -12.64 -1.94 -2.54
N TYR A 55 -12.18 -1.78 -3.78
CA TYR A 55 -12.70 -2.43 -4.97
C TYR A 55 -11.73 -3.49 -5.49
N THR A 56 -12.26 -4.64 -5.91
CA THR A 56 -11.48 -5.65 -6.63
C THR A 56 -11.75 -5.53 -8.11
N GLU A 57 -10.68 -5.39 -8.88
CA GLU A 57 -10.75 -5.31 -10.34
C GLU A 57 -10.04 -6.46 -11.02
N SER A 58 -10.59 -6.87 -12.15
CA SER A 58 -9.96 -7.89 -12.98
C SER A 58 -9.00 -7.25 -13.96
N LEU A 59 -7.87 -7.91 -14.19
CA LEU A 59 -7.01 -7.60 -15.31
C LEU A 59 -7.68 -7.95 -16.64
N LEU A 60 -7.33 -7.20 -17.68
CA LEU A 60 -7.63 -7.57 -19.06
C LEU A 60 -6.76 -8.77 -19.47
N PRO A 61 -7.16 -9.58 -20.46
CA PRO A 61 -6.40 -10.77 -20.87
C PRO A 61 -4.92 -10.50 -21.20
N ASP A 62 -4.62 -9.41 -21.91
CA ASP A 62 -3.24 -9.03 -22.25
C ASP A 62 -2.44 -8.54 -21.04
N GLU A 63 -3.12 -7.95 -20.04
CA GLU A 63 -2.49 -7.56 -18.78
C GLU A 63 -2.19 -8.79 -17.94
N ALA A 64 -3.13 -9.73 -17.80
CA ALA A 64 -2.92 -10.97 -17.07
C ALA A 64 -1.73 -11.76 -17.64
N LYS A 65 -1.60 -11.84 -18.97
CA LYS A 65 -0.45 -12.46 -19.63
C LYS A 65 0.87 -11.72 -19.36
N GLN A 66 0.86 -10.39 -19.34
CA GLN A 66 2.04 -9.61 -18.98
C GLN A 66 2.42 -9.80 -17.52
N ALA A 67 1.45 -9.86 -16.60
CA ALA A 67 1.69 -10.11 -15.18
C ALA A 67 2.32 -11.50 -14.98
N GLU A 68 1.81 -12.52 -15.67
CA GLU A 68 2.38 -13.86 -15.66
C GLU A 68 3.83 -13.88 -16.17
N ASN A 69 4.14 -13.14 -17.25
CA ASN A 69 5.52 -13.04 -17.75
C ASN A 69 6.46 -12.35 -16.74
N LEU A 70 5.99 -11.29 -16.06
CA LEU A 70 6.75 -10.62 -15.00
C LEU A 70 7.00 -11.57 -13.82
N PHE A 71 5.98 -12.31 -13.41
CA PHE A 71 6.10 -13.34 -12.38
C PHE A 71 7.11 -14.43 -12.76
N LEU A 72 7.01 -14.98 -13.97
CA LEU A 72 7.93 -16.01 -14.47
C LEU A 72 9.38 -15.53 -14.64
N SER A 73 9.59 -14.21 -14.78
CA SER A 73 10.94 -13.63 -14.80
C SER A 73 11.62 -13.65 -13.42
N GLY A 74 10.86 -13.88 -12.35
CA GLY A 74 11.34 -13.86 -10.96
C GLY A 74 11.57 -12.45 -10.40
N LEU A 75 11.13 -11.41 -11.13
CA LEU A 75 11.29 -10.03 -10.71
C LEU A 75 10.26 -9.60 -9.66
N LEU A 76 9.02 -10.10 -9.77
CA LEU A 76 7.88 -9.72 -8.94
C LEU A 76 7.07 -10.97 -8.61
N ASP A 77 6.43 -10.97 -7.44
CA ASP A 77 5.38 -11.93 -7.15
C ASP A 77 4.12 -11.64 -8.00
N LEU A 78 3.25 -12.64 -8.16
CA LEU A 78 2.09 -12.50 -9.06
C LEU A 78 1.15 -11.37 -8.60
N GLY A 79 0.88 -11.24 -7.29
CA GLY A 79 0.05 -10.16 -6.75
C GLY A 79 0.61 -8.76 -7.06
N GLU A 80 1.94 -8.58 -6.93
CA GLU A 80 2.63 -7.32 -7.24
C GLU A 80 2.57 -7.01 -8.74
N ALA A 81 2.86 -8.01 -9.58
CA ALA A 81 2.79 -7.87 -11.03
C ALA A 81 1.38 -7.49 -11.49
N GLU A 82 0.34 -8.16 -10.96
CA GLU A 82 -1.04 -7.81 -11.27
C GLU A 82 -1.38 -6.38 -10.83
N ALA A 83 -0.96 -5.98 -9.63
CA ALA A 83 -1.28 -4.67 -9.08
C ALA A 83 -0.61 -3.54 -9.87
N ILE A 84 0.64 -3.74 -10.31
CA ILE A 84 1.36 -2.76 -11.13
C ILE A 84 0.72 -2.64 -12.52
N LEU A 85 0.27 -3.73 -13.14
CA LEU A 85 -0.40 -3.64 -14.43
C LEU A 85 -1.78 -2.99 -14.34
N LEU A 86 -2.50 -3.24 -13.26
CA LEU A 86 -3.73 -2.50 -12.97
C LEU A 86 -3.44 -1.00 -12.78
N ALA A 87 -2.39 -0.66 -12.02
CA ALA A 87 -1.94 0.72 -11.84
C ALA A 87 -1.56 1.38 -13.18
N LYS A 88 -0.85 0.67 -14.05
CA LYS A 88 -0.48 1.17 -15.37
C LYS A 88 -1.72 1.52 -16.22
N ARG A 89 -2.79 0.73 -16.15
CA ARG A 89 -4.05 1.03 -16.86
C ARG A 89 -4.82 2.19 -16.21
N PHE A 90 -4.92 2.20 -14.89
CA PHE A 90 -5.75 3.16 -14.17
C PHE A 90 -5.08 4.54 -14.08
N ASN A 91 -3.76 4.59 -14.24
CA ASN A 91 -2.94 5.78 -14.04
C ASN A 91 -3.31 6.49 -12.72
N PRO A 92 -3.25 5.75 -11.58
CA PRO A 92 -3.74 6.23 -10.31
C PRO A 92 -2.88 7.39 -9.83
N LYS A 93 -3.39 8.11 -8.82
CA LYS A 93 -2.58 9.10 -8.14
C LYS A 93 -1.37 8.42 -7.50
N TRP A 94 -1.59 7.29 -6.82
CA TRP A 94 -0.55 6.52 -6.16
C TRP A 94 -0.71 5.02 -6.39
N PHE A 95 0.42 4.34 -6.41
CA PHE A 95 0.52 2.90 -6.21
C PHE A 95 1.02 2.62 -4.79
N LEU A 96 0.37 1.71 -4.09
CA LEU A 96 0.76 1.32 -2.74
C LEU A 96 1.48 -0.03 -2.76
N THR A 97 2.70 -0.03 -2.23
CA THR A 97 3.48 -1.24 -1.96
C THR A 97 4.49 -0.98 -0.85
N ASP A 98 4.68 -1.97 0.02
CA ASP A 98 5.79 -2.00 0.98
C ASP A 98 7.00 -2.81 0.45
N ASP A 99 6.87 -3.43 -0.72
CA ASP A 99 7.93 -4.19 -1.37
C ASP A 99 8.91 -3.28 -2.13
N THR A 100 10.19 -3.66 -2.12
CA THR A 100 11.26 -2.86 -2.73
C THR A 100 11.35 -3.06 -4.24
N GLU A 101 11.22 -4.29 -4.73
CA GLU A 101 11.30 -4.61 -6.15
C GLU A 101 10.06 -4.08 -6.89
N ALA A 102 8.87 -4.27 -6.32
CA ALA A 102 7.63 -3.69 -6.83
C ALA A 102 7.70 -2.16 -6.89
N ARG A 103 8.26 -1.52 -5.85
CA ARG A 103 8.49 -0.07 -5.83
C ARG A 103 9.44 0.37 -6.94
N ILE A 104 10.56 -0.31 -7.14
CA ILE A 104 11.53 0.04 -8.18
C ILE A 104 10.88 -0.10 -9.56
N PHE A 105 10.18 -1.21 -9.79
CA PHE A 105 9.52 -1.46 -11.08
C PHE A 105 8.42 -0.43 -11.36
N ALA A 106 7.53 -0.15 -10.42
CA ALA A 106 6.48 0.86 -10.59
C ALA A 106 7.04 2.27 -10.83
N ASN A 107 8.10 2.67 -10.11
CA ASN A 107 8.77 3.95 -10.35
C ASN A 107 9.41 4.02 -11.75
N SER A 108 9.95 2.91 -12.25
CA SER A 108 10.51 2.85 -13.62
C SER A 108 9.43 3.09 -14.70
N LEU A 109 8.16 2.85 -14.37
CA LEU A 109 7.00 3.13 -15.21
C LEU A 109 6.44 4.55 -15.01
N GLY A 110 7.05 5.36 -14.15
CA GLY A 110 6.61 6.72 -13.83
C GLY A 110 5.43 6.80 -12.86
N ILE A 111 5.14 5.72 -12.13
CA ILE A 111 4.04 5.66 -11.16
C ILE A 111 4.57 6.09 -9.79
N GLU A 112 3.91 7.04 -9.13
CA GLU A 112 4.28 7.48 -7.78
C GLU A 112 3.92 6.41 -6.73
N VAL A 113 4.91 6.00 -5.93
CA VAL A 113 4.77 4.86 -5.00
C VAL A 113 4.82 5.28 -3.53
N HIS A 114 3.87 4.82 -2.73
CA HIS A 114 3.85 4.97 -1.28
C HIS A 114 3.76 3.62 -0.57
N GLY A 115 4.35 3.50 0.61
CA GLY A 115 4.16 2.35 1.50
C GLY A 115 3.33 2.73 2.72
N SER A 116 3.07 1.79 3.63
CA SER A 116 2.26 2.00 4.85
C SER A 116 2.74 3.15 5.72
N LEU A 117 4.06 3.24 5.94
CA LEU A 117 4.66 4.34 6.70
C LEU A 117 4.46 5.68 5.97
N GLY A 118 4.57 5.67 4.64
CA GLY A 118 4.34 6.84 3.79
C GLY A 118 2.91 7.37 3.92
N ILE A 119 1.91 6.48 4.01
CA ILE A 119 0.51 6.87 4.22
C ILE A 119 0.32 7.59 5.56
N VAL A 120 0.86 7.04 6.65
CA VAL A 120 0.79 7.67 7.97
C VAL A 120 1.46 9.05 7.97
N LEU A 121 2.66 9.15 7.38
CA LEU A 121 3.40 10.41 7.29
C LEU A 121 2.67 11.44 6.42
N TRP A 122 2.06 11.01 5.31
CA TRP A 122 1.30 11.90 4.45
C TRP A 122 0.07 12.45 5.18
N LEU A 123 -0.70 11.60 5.85
CA LEU A 123 -1.87 12.03 6.62
C LEU A 123 -1.50 12.97 7.77
N ALA A 124 -0.34 12.77 8.39
CA ALA A 124 0.21 13.73 9.34
C ALA A 124 0.57 15.07 8.67
N ALA A 125 1.21 15.03 7.50
CA ALA A 125 1.62 16.22 6.77
C ALA A 125 0.45 17.10 6.28
N VAL A 126 -0.68 16.48 5.94
CA VAL A 126 -1.88 17.21 5.51
C VAL A 126 -2.86 17.50 6.66
N GLY A 127 -2.48 17.20 7.90
CA GLY A 127 -3.24 17.55 9.10
C GLY A 127 -4.40 16.61 9.46
N HIS A 128 -4.51 15.43 8.83
CA HIS A 128 -5.48 14.40 9.21
C HIS A 128 -5.10 13.67 10.50
N LEU A 129 -3.80 13.55 10.80
CA LEU A 129 -3.29 13.00 12.05
C LEU A 129 -2.51 14.07 12.79
N ASN A 130 -2.72 14.20 14.10
CA ASN A 130 -1.84 14.98 14.94
C ASN A 130 -0.55 14.21 15.28
N HIS A 131 0.42 14.90 15.90
CA HIS A 131 1.73 14.31 16.19
C HIS A 131 1.65 13.03 17.04
N ILE A 132 0.73 12.98 18.01
CA ILE A 132 0.57 11.82 18.91
C ILE A 132 -0.02 10.65 18.11
N GLU A 133 -1.10 10.88 17.37
CA GLU A 133 -1.76 9.85 16.57
C GLU A 133 -0.83 9.25 15.51
N ALA A 134 -0.10 10.10 14.79
CA ALA A 134 0.85 9.67 13.77
C ALA A 134 2.03 8.88 14.39
N ARG A 135 2.55 9.33 15.53
CA ARG A 135 3.60 8.59 16.25
C ARG A 135 3.11 7.22 16.71
N ASP A 136 1.91 7.15 17.28
CA ASP A 136 1.32 5.89 17.73
C ASP A 136 1.01 4.95 16.55
N ALA A 137 0.58 5.50 15.41
CA ALA A 137 0.40 4.75 14.17
C ALA A 137 1.72 4.12 13.68
N LEU A 138 2.81 4.89 13.64
CA LEU A 138 4.14 4.36 13.27
C LEU A 138 4.60 3.25 14.24
N ILE A 139 4.42 3.44 15.56
CA ILE A 139 4.77 2.42 16.56
C ILE A 139 3.99 1.13 16.35
N ARG A 140 2.68 1.23 16.02
CA ARG A 140 1.85 0.06 15.72
C ARG A 140 2.33 -0.67 14.47
N LEU A 141 2.69 0.06 13.40
CA LEU A 141 3.26 -0.52 12.18
C LEU A 141 4.60 -1.24 12.42
N PHE A 142 5.40 -0.85 13.42
CA PHE A 142 6.63 -1.60 13.75
C PHE A 142 6.39 -2.86 14.58
N ARG A 143 5.16 -3.13 15.01
CA ARG A 143 4.78 -4.30 15.82
C ARG A 143 3.99 -5.36 15.03
N THR A 144 3.80 -5.14 13.75
CA THR A 144 3.10 -6.05 12.84
C THR A 144 4.02 -7.18 12.37
N SER A 145 3.47 -8.11 11.59
CA SER A 145 4.22 -9.21 10.99
C SER A 145 5.21 -8.74 9.90
N LEU A 146 4.90 -7.64 9.21
CA LEU A 146 5.80 -7.06 8.22
C LEU A 146 7.06 -6.48 8.90
N TRP A 147 8.22 -6.98 8.49
CA TRP A 147 9.50 -6.52 9.04
C TRP A 147 9.84 -5.12 8.53
N VAL A 148 10.13 -4.22 9.47
CA VAL A 148 10.67 -2.90 9.16
C VAL A 148 12.05 -2.77 9.80
N SER A 149 13.05 -2.41 8.98
CA SER A 149 14.40 -2.22 9.49
C SER A 149 14.48 -1.05 10.47
N LYS A 150 15.46 -1.10 11.39
CA LYS A 150 15.70 -0.03 12.35
C LYS A 150 15.92 1.33 11.67
N ASN A 151 16.64 1.33 10.54
CA ASN A 151 16.94 2.54 9.78
C ASN A 151 15.66 3.17 9.22
N ILE A 152 14.78 2.36 8.61
CA ILE A 152 13.49 2.85 8.08
C ILE A 152 12.60 3.39 9.20
N MET A 153 12.62 2.77 10.38
CA MET A 153 11.93 3.29 11.56
C MET A 153 12.48 4.65 12.00
N GLU A 154 13.81 4.79 12.10
CA GLU A 154 14.46 6.05 12.47
C GLU A 154 14.16 7.16 11.45
N ASP A 155 14.19 6.83 10.15
CA ASP A 155 13.84 7.73 9.06
C ASP A 155 12.39 8.21 9.15
N ALA A 156 11.43 7.30 9.39
CA ALA A 156 10.02 7.66 9.55
C ALA A 156 9.79 8.57 10.77
N GLN A 157 10.46 8.30 11.89
CA GLN A 157 10.37 9.16 13.08
C GLN A 157 10.98 10.55 12.85
N ASN A 158 12.07 10.64 12.10
CA ASN A 158 12.70 11.92 11.75
C ASN A 158 11.86 12.73 10.76
N ALA A 159 11.23 12.06 9.79
CA ALA A 159 10.26 12.67 8.89
C ALA A 159 9.08 13.26 9.68
N LEU A 160 8.52 12.50 10.63
CA LEU A 160 7.42 12.96 11.48
C LEU A 160 7.78 14.21 12.28
N LYS A 161 8.96 14.23 12.92
CA LYS A 161 9.46 15.42 13.64
C LYS A 161 9.58 16.63 12.72
N THR A 162 9.98 16.42 11.46
CA THR A 162 10.14 17.49 10.48
C THR A 162 8.79 18.08 10.06
N ILE A 163 7.77 17.22 9.87
CA ILE A 163 6.40 17.65 9.56
C ILE A 163 5.88 18.62 10.64
N PHE A 164 5.96 18.23 11.91
CA PHE A 164 5.43 19.05 13.03
C PHE A 164 6.34 20.17 13.52
N ARG A 165 7.57 20.28 12.99
CA ARG A 165 8.42 21.46 13.21
C ARG A 165 8.10 22.60 12.24
N ARG A 166 7.47 22.29 11.10
CA ARG A 166 7.17 23.24 10.02
C ARG A 166 5.75 23.79 10.08
N ASN A 167 4.89 23.21 10.91
CA ASN A 167 3.51 23.63 11.17
C ASN A 167 3.43 24.33 12.53
#